data_AF-A0A8X6XVX7-F1
#
_entry.id   AF-A0A8X6XVX7-F1
#
_cell.length_a   1.000
_cell.length_b   1.000
_cell.length_c   1.000
_cell.angle_alpha   90.00
_cell.angle_beta   90.00
_cell.angle_gamma   90.00
#
_symmetry.space_group_name_H-M   'P 1'
#
loop_
_entity.id
_entity.type
_entity.pdbx_description
1 polymer ?
#
loop_
_entity_poly.entity_id
_entity_poly.type
_entity_poly.pdbx_seq_one_letter_code
_entity_poly.pdbx_strand_id
1 'polypeptide(L)'
;MFIVKYMLGDKALELIKQLQRCDYLNPIQDETMREVFEEMKALFEENQTDVNATMTDGSNQQYHAAIQLRHAILLRDRRCILAYL
;
A
#
# COMPACT_ATOMS: atom_id res chain seq x y z
N MET A 1 -8.86 16.29 -15.23
CA MET A 1 -7.88 16.77 -14.24
C MET A 1 -8.07 15.96 -12.96
N PHE A 2 -7.58 14.70 -12.95
CA PHE A 2 -7.55 13.88 -11.74
C PHE A 2 -6.29 14.27 -10.97
N ILE A 3 -6.50 14.94 -9.85
CA ILE A 3 -5.42 15.32 -8.94
C ILE A 3 -4.82 14.02 -8.41
N VAL A 4 -3.55 13.78 -8.74
CA VAL A 4 -2.66 12.83 -8.05
C VAL A 4 -2.51 13.35 -6.62
N LYS A 5 -3.47 13.06 -5.73
CA LYS A 5 -3.40 13.57 -4.35
C LYS A 5 -2.72 12.59 -3.39
N TYR A 6 -2.53 11.32 -3.77
CA TYR A 6 -1.71 10.35 -3.05
C TYR A 6 -1.13 9.35 -4.05
N MET A 7 0.21 9.17 -4.10
CA MET A 7 0.76 7.98 -4.76
C MET A 7 0.65 6.80 -3.80
N LEU A 8 0.36 5.62 -4.34
CA LEU A 8 0.14 4.42 -3.55
C LEU A 8 1.37 4.08 -2.69
N GLY A 9 1.14 3.87 -1.40
CA GLY A 9 2.18 3.55 -0.44
C GLY A 9 3.10 4.73 -0.04
N ASP A 10 2.69 5.97 -0.31
CA ASP A 10 3.44 7.15 0.15
C ASP A 10 3.40 7.29 1.68
N LYS A 11 2.26 7.00 2.29
CA LYS A 11 2.05 7.13 3.75
C LYS A 11 2.97 6.19 4.53
N ALA A 12 3.14 4.97 4.03
CA ALA A 12 4.06 4.00 4.63
C ALA A 12 5.52 4.47 4.55
N LEU A 13 5.89 5.16 3.46
CA LEU A 13 7.23 5.75 3.31
C LEU A 13 7.44 6.95 4.25
N GLU A 14 6.39 7.70 4.57
CA GLU A 14 6.46 8.82 5.51
C GLU A 14 6.90 8.36 6.90
N LEU A 15 6.38 7.22 7.38
CA LEU A 15 6.80 6.60 8.65
C LEU A 15 8.32 6.35 8.69
N ILE A 16 8.89 5.79 7.62
CA ILE A 16 10.34 5.54 7.52
C ILE A 16 11.14 6.84 7.49
N LYS A 17 10.67 7.82 6.70
CA LYS A 17 11.32 9.14 6.62
C LYS A 17 11.33 9.85 7.98
N GLN A 18 10.28 9.69 8.78
CA GLN A 18 10.23 10.27 10.12
C GLN A 18 11.25 9.63 11.06
N LEU A 19 11.41 8.30 11.03
CA LEU A 19 12.46 7.63 11.80
C LEU A 19 13.86 8.09 11.38
N GLN A 20 14.10 8.28 10.08
CA GLN A 20 15.41 8.71 9.60
C GLN A 20 15.76 10.16 10.01
N ARG A 21 14.75 11.02 10.23
CA ARG A 21 14.97 12.44 10.52
C ARG A 21 15.26 12.76 11.97
N CYS A 22 14.93 11.85 12.89
CA CYS A 22 15.07 12.09 14.32
C CYS A 22 16.04 11.08 14.94
N ASP A 23 17.06 11.59 15.63
CA ASP A 23 18.02 10.78 16.38
C ASP A 23 17.45 10.24 17.71
N TYR A 24 16.19 10.59 18.02
CA TYR A 24 15.47 10.19 19.23
C TYR A 24 14.10 9.59 18.86
N LEU A 25 13.59 8.73 19.75
CA LEU A 25 12.34 8.02 19.53
C LEU A 25 11.15 9.00 19.63
N ASN A 26 10.52 9.28 18.49
CA ASN A 26 9.26 10.02 18.44
C ASN A 26 8.09 9.15 18.92
N PRO A 27 7.00 9.77 19.41
CA PRO A 27 5.77 9.04 19.68
C PRO A 27 5.29 8.25 18.46
N ILE A 28 4.71 7.08 18.72
CA ILE A 28 4.11 6.23 17.68
C ILE A 28 3.07 7.04 16.90
N GLN A 29 3.18 7.01 15.58
CA GLN A 29 2.26 7.67 14.66
C GLN A 29 1.04 6.76 14.38
N ASP A 30 0.17 6.59 15.38
CA ASP A 30 -0.99 5.69 15.29
C ASP A 30 -1.92 6.06 14.12
N GLU A 31 -2.20 7.35 13.92
CA GLU A 31 -3.08 7.79 12.84
C GLU A 31 -2.49 7.53 11.45
N THR A 32 -1.20 7.84 11.24
CA THR A 32 -0.54 7.51 9.96
C THR A 32 -0.51 6.01 9.72
N MET A 33 -0.28 5.21 10.77
CA MET A 33 -0.30 3.75 10.68
C MET A 33 -1.71 3.23 10.32
N ARG A 34 -2.75 3.78 10.94
CA ARG A 34 -4.15 3.47 10.60
C ARG A 34 -4.45 3.77 9.15
N GLU A 35 -4.04 4.93 8.65
CA GLU A 35 -4.22 5.30 7.25
C GLU A 35 -3.52 4.34 6.28
N VAL A 36 -2.33 3.83 6.63
CA VAL A 36 -1.64 2.80 5.82
C VAL A 36 -2.42 1.49 5.84
N PHE A 37 -2.96 1.07 6.99
CA PHE A 37 -3.77 -0.15 7.06
C PHE A 37 -5.07 -0.04 6.27
N GLU A 38 -5.72 1.13 6.26
CA GLU A 38 -6.90 1.40 5.45
C GLU A 38 -6.57 1.35 3.94
N GLU A 39 -5.45 1.94 3.52
CA GLU A 39 -4.94 1.84 2.15
C GLU A 39 -4.66 0.38 1.76
N MET A 40 -3.95 -0.37 2.61
CA MET A 40 -3.64 -1.79 2.37
C MET A 40 -4.92 -2.62 2.25
N LYS A 41 -5.93 -2.35 3.08
CA LYS A 41 -7.23 -3.04 2.99
C LYS A 41 -7.91 -2.76 1.65
N ALA A 42 -8.01 -1.50 1.26
CA ALA A 42 -8.63 -1.11 -0.01
C ALA A 42 -7.90 -1.72 -1.21
N LEU A 43 -6.56 -1.69 -1.21
CA LEU A 43 -5.74 -2.32 -2.24
C LEU A 43 -5.95 -3.82 -2.31
N PHE A 44 -6.04 -4.50 -1.16
CA PHE A 44 -6.28 -5.95 -1.13
C PHE A 44 -7.65 -6.31 -1.68
N GLU A 45 -8.70 -5.58 -1.29
CA GLU A 45 -10.08 -5.79 -1.76
C GLU A 45 -10.18 -5.60 -3.28
N GLU A 46 -9.64 -4.49 -3.81
CA GLU A 46 -9.60 -4.24 -5.26
C GLU A 46 -8.79 -5.32 -6.00
N ASN A 47 -7.67 -5.76 -5.42
CA ASN A 47 -6.84 -6.80 -6.01
C ASN A 47 -7.56 -8.15 -6.06
N GLN A 48 -8.37 -8.49 -5.05
CA GLN A 48 -9.20 -9.70 -5.04
C GLN A 48 -10.27 -9.66 -6.13
N THR A 49 -10.93 -8.51 -6.32
CA THR A 49 -11.90 -8.33 -7.41
C THR A 49 -11.28 -8.62 -8.77
N ASP A 50 -10.11 -8.04 -9.05
CA ASP A 50 -9.42 -8.24 -10.32
C ASP A 50 -8.92 -9.68 -10.50
N VAL A 51 -8.41 -10.33 -9.44
CA VAL A 51 -8.05 -11.75 -9.47
C VAL A 51 -9.26 -12.63 -9.80
N ASN A 52 -10.40 -12.40 -9.17
CA ASN A 52 -11.62 -13.16 -9.44
C ASN A 52 -12.09 -12.99 -10.90
N ALA A 53 -11.98 -11.78 -11.45
CA ALA A 53 -12.28 -11.52 -12.85
C ALA A 53 -11.36 -12.28 -13.82
N THR A 54 -10.09 -12.49 -13.46
CA THR A 54 -9.18 -13.31 -14.28
C THR A 54 -9.55 -14.80 -14.29
N MET A 55 -10.15 -15.29 -13.19
CA MET A 55 -10.57 -16.70 -13.07
C MET A 55 -11.86 -17.00 -13.83
N THR A 56 -12.79 -16.05 -13.91
CA THR A 56 -14.07 -16.23 -14.61
C THR A 56 -13.95 -16.13 -16.13
N ASP A 57 -13.12 -15.22 -16.63
CA ASP A 57 -13.00 -14.94 -18.08
C ASP A 57 -11.79 -15.61 -18.75
N GLY A 58 -11.05 -16.44 -18.01
CA GLY A 58 -10.02 -17.37 -18.50
C GLY A 58 -8.79 -16.76 -19.19
N SER A 59 -8.78 -15.46 -19.50
CA SER A 59 -7.75 -14.85 -20.36
C SER A 59 -7.62 -13.32 -20.29
N ASN A 60 -8.17 -12.64 -19.29
CA ASN A 60 -8.04 -11.18 -19.17
C ASN A 60 -6.65 -10.77 -18.65
N GLN A 61 -5.66 -10.90 -19.52
CA GLN A 61 -4.25 -10.55 -19.28
C GLN A 61 -4.07 -9.06 -18.90
N GLN A 62 -5.08 -8.23 -19.21
CA GLN A 62 -5.17 -6.82 -18.86
C GLN A 62 -5.06 -6.55 -17.35
N TYR A 63 -5.57 -7.43 -16.49
CA TYR A 63 -5.53 -7.22 -15.04
C TYR A 63 -4.20 -7.64 -14.40
N HIS A 64 -3.39 -8.46 -15.07
CA HIS A 64 -2.17 -9.02 -14.46
C HIS A 64 -1.19 -7.93 -14.00
N ALA A 65 -0.97 -6.90 -14.82
CA ALA A 65 -0.06 -5.81 -14.48
C ALA A 65 -0.54 -5.02 -13.26
N ALA A 66 -1.84 -4.69 -13.21
CA ALA A 66 -2.44 -4.01 -12.06
C ALA A 66 -2.38 -4.87 -10.80
N ILE A 67 -2.66 -6.18 -10.93
CA ILE A 67 -2.60 -7.12 -9.81
C ILE A 67 -1.19 -7.20 -9.21
N GLN A 68 -0.18 -7.35 -10.06
CA GLN A 68 1.22 -7.40 -9.63
C GLN A 68 1.66 -6.08 -8.99
N LEU A 69 1.24 -4.95 -9.54
CA LEU A 69 1.53 -3.63 -8.98
C LEU A 69 0.93 -3.47 -7.59
N ARG A 70 -0.38 -3.73 -7.41
CA ARG A 70 -1.04 -3.63 -6.10
C ARG A 70 -0.41 -4.59 -5.09
N HIS A 71 -0.09 -5.82 -5.50
CA HIS A 71 0.59 -6.78 -4.64
C HIS A 71 1.98 -6.30 -4.20
N ALA A 72 2.79 -5.74 -5.12
CA ALA A 72 4.09 -5.20 -4.79
C ALA A 72 4.00 -4.03 -3.79
N ILE A 73 2.98 -3.17 -3.93
CA ILE A 73 2.71 -2.07 -3.00
C ILE A 73 2.33 -2.62 -1.61
N LEU A 74 1.42 -3.59 -1.53
CA LEU A 74 1.06 -4.24 -0.26
C LEU A 74 2.27 -4.82 0.48
N LEU A 75 3.18 -5.48 -0.26
CA LEU A 75 4.42 -6.00 0.32
C LEU A 75 5.35 -4.88 0.79
N ARG A 76 5.42 -3.76 0.05
CA ARG A 76 6.21 -2.59 0.42
C ARG A 76 5.66 -1.93 1.69
N ASP A 77 4.35 -1.71 1.77
CA ASP A 77 3.72 -1.08 2.94
C ASP A 77 3.88 -1.95 4.18
N ARG A 78 3.70 -3.27 4.04
CA ARG A 78 4.02 -4.23 5.11
C ARG A 78 5.47 -4.10 5.59
N ARG A 79 6.43 -4.03 4.68
CA ARG A 79 7.86 -3.87 5.04
C ARG A 79 8.11 -2.55 5.75
N CYS A 80 7.49 -1.45 5.31
CA CYS A 80 7.60 -0.15 5.96
C CYS A 80 7.03 -0.17 7.38
N ILE A 81 5.84 -0.75 7.59
CA ILE A 81 5.27 -0.87 8.95
C ILE A 81 6.18 -1.72 9.86
N LEU A 82 6.66 -2.86 9.35
CA LEU A 82 7.56 -3.73 10.13
C LEU A 82 8.93 -3.11 10.41
N ALA A 83 9.41 -2.21 9.57
CA ALA A 83 10.64 -1.48 9.81
C ALA A 83 10.43 -0.23 10.68
N TYR A 84 9.19 0.26 10.77
CA TYR A 84 8.84 1.38 11.64
C TYR A 84 8.70 0.98 13.11
N LEU A 85 8.23 -0.25 13.36
CA LEU A 85 8.09 -0.87 14.67
C LEU A 85 9.38 -1.56 15.12
#